data_AF-A0A9E0IMK9-F1
#
_entry.id   AF-A0A9E0IMK9-F1
#
_cell.length_a   1.000
_cell.length_b   1.000
_cell.length_c   1.000
_cell.angle_alpha   90.00
_cell.angle_beta   90.00
_cell.angle_gamma   90.00
#
_symmetry.space_group_name_H-M   'P 1'
#
loop_
_entity.id
_entity.type
_entity.pdbx_description
1 polymer ?
#
loop_
_entity_poly.entity_id
_entity_poly.type
_entity_poly.pdbx_seq_one_letter_code
_entity_poly.pdbx_strand_id
1 'polypeptide(L)'
;MRTTILRTFLLSTCLAHAALAGVGCATAEDDGDLEDVDGVGKGDGWNTTSPERLADIPFYFSVPKAAVVTPLQRQLYPYPTLWNKSTHGDEVGLRVIAVRQGASVPERKTARRDMARKLAAAGVLQDGDIVLTFRPELADTMAYPHIQMGSTHAGLVYTDGGAAYNIDSPLDGQYVGQFDTSHYAGDGGDDAGTDALHIVRPRVMNDNRRASLREWVGALKRNLPRINGQRAQVKFQSDYLVPAFVSHGMTTKQTVTTLGKIILETDTTTKLPMYCSEFAWHMIALSGCTADEIRSAPASGADCVGEAFAPMGLAATSEREIGIAEGPLLSLMALPADRRPGLVSMIFSNDGGGNLSSGHRAVAEAVSELMVPLSVLYTDRADGKTVAETARTAAEINIKVPPNYSPTAYLVAAMGDGATRPTDYVATIAFVNGATYDKAKVIAQQPVP
;
A
#
# COMPACT_ATOMS: atom_id res chain seq x y z
N MET A 1 -7.60 -46.39 49.86
CA MET A 1 -7.35 -45.02 50.35
C MET A 1 -6.00 -44.58 49.80
N ARG A 2 -5.77 -43.58 48.95
CA ARG A 2 -6.59 -42.53 48.32
C ARG A 2 -6.12 -42.44 46.86
N THR A 3 -7.09 -42.37 45.95
CA THR A 3 -6.94 -42.17 44.51
C THR A 3 -6.88 -40.67 44.22
N THR A 4 -5.86 -40.20 43.50
CA THR A 4 -5.80 -38.80 43.02
C THR A 4 -6.25 -38.78 41.56
N ILE A 5 -7.43 -38.22 41.34
CA ILE A 5 -8.10 -38.08 40.05
C ILE A 5 -7.55 -36.82 39.36
N LEU A 6 -6.87 -37.02 38.24
CA LEU A 6 -6.50 -35.95 37.31
C LEU A 6 -7.70 -35.71 36.38
N ARG A 7 -8.41 -34.60 36.54
CA ARG A 7 -9.50 -34.18 35.63
C ARG A 7 -8.91 -33.39 34.47
N THR A 8 -8.85 -34.03 33.32
CA THR A 8 -8.67 -33.40 32.01
C THR A 8 -9.93 -32.60 31.67
N PHE A 9 -9.82 -31.28 31.58
CA PHE A 9 -10.87 -30.41 31.05
C PHE A 9 -10.61 -30.24 29.54
N LEU A 10 -11.23 -31.11 28.74
CA LEU A 10 -11.46 -30.89 27.31
C LEU A 10 -12.76 -30.09 27.18
N LEU A 11 -12.66 -28.77 26.99
CA LEU A 11 -13.80 -27.98 26.52
C LEU A 11 -13.68 -27.82 25.00
N SER A 12 -14.46 -28.65 24.33
CA SER A 12 -14.84 -28.53 22.93
C SER A 12 -15.51 -27.17 22.70
N THR A 13 -14.86 -26.27 21.98
CA THR A 13 -15.50 -25.10 21.37
C THR A 13 -15.63 -25.38 19.88
N CYS A 14 -16.74 -26.03 19.53
CA CYS A 14 -17.17 -26.14 18.14
C CYS A 14 -17.44 -24.75 17.59
N LEU A 15 -16.84 -24.50 16.43
CA LEU A 15 -16.94 -23.31 15.61
C LEU A 15 -18.40 -22.90 15.35
N ALA A 16 -18.72 -21.65 15.64
CA ALA A 16 -19.70 -20.89 14.88
C ALA A 16 -18.91 -19.98 13.90
N HIS A 17 -18.38 -20.58 12.83
CA HIS A 17 -17.83 -19.85 11.66
C HIS A 17 -18.89 -19.84 10.55
N ALA A 18 -20.01 -19.15 10.80
CA ALA A 18 -21.08 -19.04 9.82
C ALA A 18 -21.75 -17.66 9.97
N ALA A 19 -21.06 -16.62 9.50
CA ALA A 19 -21.62 -15.33 9.03
C ALA A 19 -20.44 -14.36 8.82
N LEU A 20 -19.87 -14.36 7.61
CA LEU A 20 -19.03 -13.30 7.03
C LEU A 20 -18.53 -13.69 5.61
N ALA A 21 -18.73 -14.94 5.19
CA ALA A 21 -18.61 -15.33 3.78
C ALA A 21 -19.75 -14.70 2.98
N GLY A 22 -19.51 -13.54 2.36
CA GLY A 22 -20.50 -12.91 1.48
C GLY A 22 -20.29 -11.44 1.13
N VAL A 23 -19.29 -10.75 1.68
CA VAL A 23 -19.01 -9.35 1.32
C VAL A 23 -17.56 -9.23 0.87
N GLY A 24 -17.25 -9.89 -0.25
CA GLY A 24 -15.98 -9.69 -0.95
C GLY A 24 -15.91 -8.27 -1.50
N CYS A 25 -14.84 -7.58 -1.19
CA CYS A 25 -14.44 -6.35 -1.87
C CYS A 25 -14.35 -6.66 -3.37
N ALA A 26 -15.05 -5.93 -4.24
CA ALA A 26 -15.19 -6.18 -5.69
C ALA A 26 -15.49 -7.65 -6.06
N THR A 27 -16.75 -7.97 -6.34
CA THR A 27 -17.18 -9.30 -6.75
C THR A 27 -16.54 -9.69 -8.08
N ALA A 28 -15.57 -10.60 -8.05
CA ALA A 28 -15.20 -11.37 -9.22
C ALA A 28 -16.20 -12.51 -9.37
N GLU A 29 -17.11 -12.39 -10.33
CA GLU A 29 -17.63 -13.46 -11.20
C GLU A 29 -18.81 -12.93 -12.03
N ASP A 30 -18.55 -12.41 -13.22
CA ASP A 30 -19.20 -12.88 -14.47
C ASP A 30 -18.41 -12.35 -15.68
N ASP A 31 -18.33 -13.13 -16.75
CA ASP A 31 -17.72 -12.77 -18.05
C ASP A 31 -18.59 -11.77 -18.82
N GLY A 32 -19.12 -10.74 -18.14
CA GLY A 32 -20.02 -9.75 -18.70
C GLY A 32 -19.91 -8.40 -18.02
N ASP A 33 -19.32 -7.44 -18.73
CA ASP A 33 -19.60 -5.99 -18.69
C ASP A 33 -20.13 -5.41 -17.36
N LEU A 34 -19.32 -5.47 -16.31
CA LEU A 34 -19.47 -4.58 -15.16
C LEU A 34 -18.15 -3.83 -14.98
N GLU A 35 -18.14 -2.61 -15.51
CA GLU A 35 -17.06 -1.63 -15.39
C GLU A 35 -16.84 -1.30 -13.90
N ASP A 36 -15.93 -2.04 -13.27
CA ASP A 36 -15.47 -1.78 -11.90
C ASP A 36 -14.43 -0.65 -11.98
N VAL A 37 -14.94 0.59 -12.04
CA VAL A 37 -14.14 1.80 -12.16
C VAL A 37 -13.59 2.16 -10.77
N ASP A 38 -12.30 1.91 -10.56
CA ASP A 38 -11.56 2.55 -9.47
C ASP A 38 -11.78 4.08 -9.57
N GLY A 39 -12.31 4.67 -8.50
CA GLY A 39 -12.82 6.04 -8.47
C GLY A 39 -11.99 7.08 -9.23
N VAL A 40 -12.72 7.99 -9.88
CA VAL A 40 -12.24 9.04 -10.78
C VAL A 40 -11.17 9.92 -10.12
N GLY A 41 -9.89 9.70 -10.45
CA GLY A 41 -8.83 10.69 -10.20
C GLY A 41 -9.00 11.87 -11.15
N LYS A 42 -9.68 12.93 -10.72
CA LYS A 42 -10.07 14.05 -11.61
C LYS A 42 -8.90 14.95 -12.03
N GLY A 43 -7.67 14.70 -11.57
CA GLY A 43 -6.52 15.56 -11.87
C GLY A 43 -6.55 16.91 -11.15
N ASP A 44 -7.49 17.08 -10.22
CA ASP A 44 -7.75 18.32 -9.49
C ASP A 44 -7.37 18.25 -8.01
N GLY A 45 -6.99 17.07 -7.48
CA GLY A 45 -6.59 16.88 -6.08
C GLY A 45 -5.33 17.67 -5.66
N TRP A 46 -4.64 18.29 -6.62
CA TRP A 46 -3.47 19.15 -6.42
C TRP A 46 -3.76 20.62 -6.74
N ASN A 47 -4.87 21.12 -6.19
CA ASN A 47 -5.20 22.53 -6.22
C ASN A 47 -5.42 23.06 -4.79
N THR A 48 -4.96 24.28 -4.53
CA THR A 48 -5.23 25.03 -3.30
C THR A 48 -4.95 26.50 -3.55
N THR A 49 -5.72 27.36 -2.89
CA THR A 49 -5.50 28.81 -2.89
C THR A 49 -4.33 29.23 -1.98
N SER A 50 -3.87 28.35 -1.09
CA SER A 50 -2.74 28.65 -0.19
C SER A 50 -1.44 28.82 -0.99
N PRO A 51 -0.68 29.92 -0.82
CA PRO A 51 0.58 30.11 -1.54
C PRO A 51 1.69 29.15 -1.08
N GLU A 52 1.52 28.48 0.07
CA GLU A 52 2.57 27.68 0.71
C GLU A 52 2.39 26.16 0.53
N ARG A 53 1.32 25.73 -0.15
CA ARG A 53 1.01 24.31 -0.39
C ARG A 53 0.61 24.07 -1.84
N LEU A 54 0.79 22.84 -2.33
CA LEU A 54 0.25 22.39 -3.62
C LEU A 54 -1.15 21.80 -3.49
N ALA A 55 -1.44 21.17 -2.35
CA ALA A 55 -2.73 20.60 -2.03
C ALA A 55 -3.06 20.77 -0.54
N ASP A 56 -4.35 20.89 -0.23
CA ASP A 56 -4.85 20.91 1.14
C ASP A 56 -5.00 19.48 1.68
N ILE A 57 -3.85 18.86 1.96
CA ILE A 57 -3.79 17.48 2.48
C ILE A 57 -4.03 17.47 4.00
N PRO A 58 -5.03 16.74 4.51
CA PRO A 58 -5.25 16.61 5.95
C PRO A 58 -4.19 15.73 6.60
N PHE A 59 -4.07 15.81 7.93
CA PHE A 59 -3.02 15.08 8.66
C PHE A 59 -3.18 13.55 8.51
N TYR A 60 -4.41 13.07 8.37
CA TYR A 60 -4.72 11.65 8.23
C TYR A 60 -4.38 11.08 6.82
N PHE A 61 -4.00 11.94 5.87
CA PHE A 61 -3.41 11.58 4.56
C PHE A 61 -1.93 11.98 4.47
N SER A 62 -1.36 12.43 5.58
CA SER A 62 0.02 12.90 5.66
C SER A 62 0.90 11.89 6.37
N VAL A 63 2.21 12.04 6.26
CA VAL A 63 3.19 11.31 7.08
C VAL A 63 3.88 12.26 8.08
N PRO A 64 4.35 11.77 9.24
CA PRO A 64 5.22 12.53 10.11
C PRO A 64 6.47 13.00 9.38
N LYS A 65 6.84 14.26 9.55
CA LYS A 65 8.08 14.84 8.99
C LYS A 65 9.31 14.05 9.42
N ALA A 66 9.31 13.49 10.63
CA ALA A 66 10.38 12.63 11.15
C ALA A 66 10.52 11.29 10.39
N ALA A 67 9.49 10.83 9.67
CA ALA A 67 9.59 9.64 8.82
C ALA A 67 10.34 9.92 7.50
N VAL A 68 10.52 11.19 7.14
CA VAL A 68 11.18 11.62 5.91
C VAL A 68 12.68 11.71 6.14
N VAL A 69 13.39 10.57 6.05
CA VAL A 69 14.85 10.52 6.25
C VAL A 69 15.65 10.00 5.05
N THR A 70 14.98 9.49 4.01
CA THR A 70 15.69 9.05 2.81
C THR A 70 16.27 10.26 2.08
N PRO A 71 17.58 10.35 1.84
CA PRO A 71 18.14 11.48 1.11
C PRO A 71 17.73 11.44 -0.37
N LEU A 72 17.44 12.60 -0.95
CA LEU A 72 17.17 12.76 -2.38
C LEU A 72 18.24 13.64 -3.03
N GLN A 73 18.86 13.15 -4.09
CA GLN A 73 19.81 13.92 -4.90
C GLN A 73 19.04 14.81 -5.89
N ARG A 74 18.40 15.87 -5.37
CA ARG A 74 17.48 16.75 -6.11
C ARG A 74 18.09 17.39 -7.36
N GLN A 75 19.41 17.52 -7.42
CA GLN A 75 20.15 18.03 -8.57
C GLN A 75 20.23 17.05 -9.76
N LEU A 76 19.90 15.76 -9.55
CA LEU A 76 19.99 14.72 -10.58
C LEU A 76 18.69 14.54 -11.39
N TYR A 77 17.62 15.25 -11.03
CA TYR A 77 16.36 15.21 -11.75
C TYR A 77 15.73 16.62 -11.87
N PRO A 78 14.92 16.89 -12.90
CA PRO A 78 14.48 18.25 -13.23
C PRO A 78 13.17 18.66 -12.54
N TYR A 79 12.70 17.89 -11.57
CA TYR A 79 11.40 18.10 -10.94
C TYR A 79 11.55 18.89 -9.64
N PRO A 80 10.72 19.91 -9.39
CA PRO A 80 10.72 20.60 -8.10
C PRO A 80 10.28 19.62 -7.00
N THR A 81 11.06 19.61 -5.93
CA THR A 81 10.78 18.83 -4.73
C THR A 81 10.54 19.80 -3.57
N LEU A 82 9.45 19.61 -2.84
CA LEU A 82 9.00 20.49 -1.77
C LEU A 82 8.40 19.70 -0.59
N TRP A 83 8.23 20.38 0.54
CA TRP A 83 7.40 19.91 1.65
C TRP A 83 5.98 20.46 1.51
N ASN A 84 5.01 19.60 1.19
CA ASN A 84 3.59 19.96 1.25
C ASN A 84 3.09 19.71 2.67
N LYS A 85 3.23 20.72 3.54
CA LYS A 85 2.71 20.68 4.92
C LYS A 85 1.20 20.37 4.94
N SER A 86 0.73 19.72 6.00
CA SER A 86 -0.70 19.47 6.17
C SER A 86 -1.48 20.77 6.40
N THR A 87 -2.80 20.70 6.19
CA THR A 87 -3.76 21.71 6.67
C THR A 87 -3.78 21.85 8.20
N HIS A 88 -3.25 20.88 8.93
CA HIS A 88 -3.34 20.83 10.39
C HIS A 88 -2.01 21.05 11.14
N GLY A 89 -0.87 21.08 10.47
CA GLY A 89 0.44 21.30 11.11
C GLY A 89 1.61 21.08 10.17
N ASP A 90 2.79 21.59 10.55
CA ASP A 90 4.02 21.48 9.76
C ASP A 90 4.83 20.22 10.10
N GLU A 91 4.50 19.59 11.24
CA GLU A 91 5.05 18.34 11.76
C GLU A 91 4.64 17.13 10.92
N VAL A 92 3.59 17.28 10.11
CA VAL A 92 3.06 16.26 9.21
C VAL A 92 2.81 16.87 7.84
N GLY A 93 3.02 16.07 6.80
CA GLY A 93 2.83 16.49 5.42
C GLY A 93 3.34 15.44 4.45
N LEU A 94 3.61 15.85 3.21
CA LEU A 94 4.16 14.98 2.17
C LEU A 94 5.42 15.60 1.57
N ARG A 95 6.46 14.80 1.33
CA ARG A 95 7.60 15.21 0.51
C ARG A 95 7.23 15.01 -0.95
N VAL A 96 6.87 16.09 -1.63
CA VAL A 96 6.30 16.03 -2.98
C VAL A 96 7.37 16.29 -4.03
N ILE A 97 7.44 15.41 -5.04
CA ILE A 97 8.12 15.64 -6.31
C ILE A 97 7.02 15.95 -7.34
N ALA A 98 6.92 17.20 -7.78
CA ALA A 98 5.86 17.59 -8.72
C ALA A 98 6.29 17.33 -10.17
N VAL A 99 5.46 16.63 -10.92
CA VAL A 99 5.67 16.27 -12.33
C VAL A 99 4.59 16.96 -13.15
N ARG A 100 5.01 17.81 -14.09
CA ARG A 100 4.07 18.45 -15.02
C ARG A 100 3.50 17.42 -15.98
N GLN A 101 2.18 17.38 -16.12
CA GLN A 101 1.49 16.65 -17.18
C GLN A 101 0.51 17.55 -17.95
N GLY A 102 0.18 17.13 -19.16
CA GLY A 102 -0.91 17.73 -19.95
C GLY A 102 -2.27 17.15 -19.57
N ALA A 103 -3.33 17.70 -20.14
CA ALA A 103 -4.71 17.30 -19.84
C ALA A 103 -5.14 16.06 -20.63
N SER A 104 -4.52 15.79 -21.78
CA SER A 104 -4.87 14.64 -22.61
C SER A 104 -4.16 13.36 -22.18
N VAL A 105 -4.79 12.20 -22.39
CA VAL A 105 -4.19 10.89 -22.11
C VAL A 105 -2.81 10.71 -22.74
N PRO A 106 -2.57 11.05 -24.04
CA PRO A 106 -1.23 10.93 -24.63
C PRO A 106 -0.16 11.78 -23.93
N GLU A 107 -0.52 12.99 -23.47
CA GLU A 107 0.39 13.87 -22.72
C GLU A 107 0.69 13.30 -21.33
N ARG A 108 -0.33 12.79 -20.62
CA ARG A 108 -0.15 12.12 -19.32
C ARG A 108 0.78 10.92 -19.44
N LYS A 109 0.54 10.04 -20.41
CA LYS A 109 1.39 8.87 -20.69
C LYS A 109 2.84 9.29 -21.00
N THR A 110 3.02 10.34 -21.80
CA THR A 110 4.36 10.87 -22.12
C THR A 110 5.09 11.41 -20.89
N ALA A 111 4.41 12.19 -20.04
CA ALA A 111 4.97 12.73 -18.82
C ALA A 111 5.42 11.62 -17.85
N ARG A 112 4.64 10.54 -17.74
CA ARG A 112 4.96 9.39 -16.86
C ARG A 112 6.14 8.57 -17.34
N ARG A 113 6.24 8.27 -18.63
CA ARG A 113 7.43 7.62 -19.20
C ARG A 113 8.69 8.47 -19.00
N ASP A 114 8.57 9.79 -19.11
CA ASP A 114 9.70 10.69 -18.89
C ASP A 114 10.12 10.78 -17.42
N MET A 115 9.14 10.88 -16.51
CA MET A 115 9.33 10.76 -15.07
C MET A 115 10.05 9.45 -14.71
N ALA A 116 9.57 8.32 -15.24
CA ALA A 116 10.11 7.01 -14.90
C ALA A 116 11.57 6.84 -15.33
N ARG A 117 11.98 7.41 -16.48
CA ARG A 117 13.39 7.46 -16.89
C ARG A 117 14.23 8.34 -15.97
N LYS A 118 13.78 9.57 -15.74
CA LYS A 118 14.55 10.58 -15.00
C LYS A 118 14.70 10.22 -13.52
N LEU A 119 13.64 9.70 -12.90
CA LEU A 119 13.67 9.28 -11.50
C LEU A 119 14.42 7.96 -11.29
N ALA A 120 14.43 7.05 -12.27
CA ALA A 120 15.30 5.87 -12.24
C ALA A 120 16.78 6.27 -12.33
N ALA A 121 17.13 7.13 -13.30
CA ALA A 121 18.49 7.63 -13.47
C ALA A 121 19.02 8.38 -12.24
N ALA A 122 18.15 9.07 -11.51
CA ALA A 122 18.50 9.77 -10.27
C ALA A 122 18.48 8.89 -9.01
N GLY A 123 18.12 7.59 -9.13
CA GLY A 123 18.01 6.67 -8.00
C GLY A 123 16.83 6.98 -7.06
N VAL A 124 15.84 7.76 -7.52
CA VAL A 124 14.61 8.01 -6.76
C VAL A 124 13.69 6.79 -6.84
N LEU A 125 13.53 6.22 -8.04
CA LEU A 125 12.86 4.94 -8.26
C LEU A 125 13.92 3.85 -8.46
N GLN A 126 13.85 2.78 -7.68
CA GLN A 126 14.80 1.67 -7.70
C GLN A 126 14.08 0.32 -7.65
N ASP A 127 14.75 -0.74 -8.09
CA ASP A 127 14.21 -2.11 -8.05
C ASP A 127 13.80 -2.51 -6.62
N GLY A 128 12.56 -2.94 -6.45
CA GLY A 128 12.01 -3.31 -5.15
C GLY A 128 11.36 -2.17 -4.39
N ASP A 129 11.41 -0.93 -4.89
CA ASP A 129 10.54 0.12 -4.36
C ASP A 129 9.07 -0.27 -4.60
N ILE A 130 8.21 0.12 -3.66
CA ILE A 130 6.77 -0.02 -3.74
C ILE A 130 6.19 1.33 -4.12
N VAL A 131 5.37 1.32 -5.16
CA VAL A 131 4.57 2.46 -5.60
C VAL A 131 3.16 2.25 -5.10
N LEU A 132 2.64 3.16 -4.28
CA LEU A 132 1.25 3.15 -3.86
C LEU A 132 0.49 4.23 -4.62
N THR A 133 -0.63 3.90 -5.25
CA THR A 133 -1.51 4.93 -5.82
C THR A 133 -2.11 5.74 -4.70
N PHE A 134 -2.00 7.06 -4.79
CA PHE A 134 -2.49 8.00 -3.77
C PHE A 134 -3.59 8.87 -4.37
N ARG A 135 -4.73 8.89 -3.69
CA ARG A 135 -5.94 9.57 -4.12
C ARG A 135 -6.34 10.65 -3.09
N PRO A 136 -5.74 11.85 -3.15
CA PRO A 136 -6.04 12.92 -2.20
C PRO A 136 -7.51 13.36 -2.21
N GLU A 137 -8.23 13.14 -3.30
CA GLU A 137 -9.67 13.39 -3.45
C GLU A 137 -10.54 12.53 -2.54
N LEU A 138 -10.00 11.45 -1.97
CA LEU A 138 -10.68 10.62 -0.98
C LEU A 138 -10.66 11.21 0.43
N ALA A 139 -9.98 12.34 0.63
CA ALA A 139 -10.07 13.09 1.87
C ALA A 139 -11.51 13.58 2.11
N ASP A 140 -11.90 13.66 3.39
CA ASP A 140 -13.21 14.11 3.85
C ASP A 140 -14.40 13.29 3.28
N THR A 141 -14.17 12.01 2.93
CA THR A 141 -15.21 11.10 2.42
C THR A 141 -15.78 10.20 3.51
N MET A 142 -15.18 9.01 3.70
CA MET A 142 -15.58 8.01 4.69
C MET A 142 -14.36 7.55 5.48
N ALA A 143 -14.61 7.03 6.68
CA ALA A 143 -13.56 6.56 7.59
C ALA A 143 -12.62 5.53 6.94
N TYR A 144 -13.15 4.60 6.12
CA TYR A 144 -12.31 3.56 5.50
C TYR A 144 -11.19 4.14 4.60
N PRO A 145 -11.47 4.99 3.58
CA PRO A 145 -10.43 5.70 2.85
C PRO A 145 -9.47 6.50 3.74
N HIS A 146 -9.95 7.06 4.86
CA HIS A 146 -9.12 7.78 5.82
C HIS A 146 -8.13 6.87 6.53
N ILE A 147 -8.56 5.69 6.96
CA ILE A 147 -7.69 4.67 7.53
C ILE A 147 -6.67 4.18 6.51
N GLN A 148 -7.05 4.08 5.23
CA GLN A 148 -6.12 3.74 4.14
C GLN A 148 -5.18 4.90 3.74
N MET A 149 -5.31 6.07 4.35
CA MET A 149 -4.53 7.28 4.01
C MET A 149 -4.58 7.63 2.52
N GLY A 150 -5.71 7.36 1.85
CA GLY A 150 -5.87 7.54 0.41
C GLY A 150 -5.06 6.58 -0.48
N SER A 151 -4.43 5.55 0.09
CA SER A 151 -3.71 4.51 -0.68
C SER A 151 -4.69 3.45 -1.18
N THR A 152 -4.73 3.18 -2.49
CA THR A 152 -5.73 2.25 -3.08
C THR A 152 -5.14 1.04 -3.79
N HIS A 153 -3.91 1.14 -4.28
CA HIS A 153 -3.25 0.07 -5.04
C HIS A 153 -1.74 0.09 -4.77
N ALA A 154 -1.06 -1.03 -5.03
CA ALA A 154 0.38 -1.17 -4.87
C ALA A 154 1.02 -1.88 -6.08
N GLY A 155 2.03 -1.25 -6.66
CA GLY A 155 2.88 -1.82 -7.70
C GLY A 155 4.33 -1.98 -7.22
N LEU A 156 5.03 -2.97 -7.76
CA LEU A 156 6.45 -3.21 -7.52
C LEU A 156 7.31 -2.59 -8.62
N VAL A 157 8.28 -1.78 -8.24
CA VAL A 157 9.21 -1.14 -9.18
C VAL A 157 10.31 -2.12 -9.61
N TYR A 158 10.59 -2.12 -10.90
CA TYR A 158 11.83 -2.67 -11.47
C TYR A 158 12.35 -1.76 -12.58
N THR A 159 13.64 -1.84 -12.86
CA THR A 159 14.33 -1.05 -13.87
C THR A 159 14.76 -1.92 -15.03
N ASP A 160 14.53 -1.41 -16.23
CA ASP A 160 14.90 -2.06 -17.49
C ASP A 160 15.26 -0.97 -18.51
N GLY A 161 16.34 -1.17 -19.27
CA GLY A 161 16.78 -0.19 -20.27
C GLY A 161 16.99 1.24 -19.76
N GLY A 162 17.34 1.42 -18.47
CA GLY A 162 17.54 2.74 -17.86
C GLY A 162 16.26 3.48 -17.45
N ALA A 163 15.11 2.81 -17.43
CA ALA A 163 13.85 3.36 -16.98
C ALA A 163 13.21 2.50 -15.89
N ALA A 164 12.45 3.12 -15.00
CA ALA A 164 11.60 2.40 -14.06
C ALA A 164 10.29 1.94 -14.73
N TYR A 165 9.83 0.78 -14.32
CA TYR A 165 8.57 0.14 -14.67
C TYR A 165 7.91 -0.36 -13.39
N ASN A 166 6.61 -0.61 -13.45
CA ASN A 166 5.86 -1.30 -12.41
C ASN A 166 5.41 -2.69 -12.88
N ILE A 167 5.31 -3.60 -11.92
CA ILE A 167 4.64 -4.89 -12.06
C ILE A 167 3.73 -5.12 -10.84
N ASP A 168 2.51 -5.56 -11.10
CA ASP A 168 1.37 -5.45 -10.19
C ASP A 168 0.43 -6.65 -10.41
N SER A 169 -0.44 -6.92 -9.45
CA SER A 169 -1.60 -7.81 -9.64
C SER A 169 -2.86 -6.92 -9.71
N PRO A 170 -3.67 -6.95 -10.78
CA PRO A 170 -3.62 -7.89 -11.92
C PRO A 170 -2.38 -7.76 -12.83
N LEU A 171 -1.84 -8.90 -13.28
CA LEU A 171 -0.67 -8.95 -14.17
C LEU A 171 -1.07 -8.80 -15.64
N ASP A 172 -1.64 -7.66 -16.01
CA ASP A 172 -2.10 -7.36 -17.38
C ASP A 172 -1.63 -5.98 -17.87
N GLY A 173 -2.01 -5.61 -19.09
CA GLY A 173 -1.59 -4.36 -19.72
C GLY A 173 -2.27 -3.09 -19.18
N GLN A 174 -3.30 -3.21 -18.33
CA GLN A 174 -3.92 -2.07 -17.66
C GLN A 174 -3.12 -1.65 -16.44
N TYR A 175 -2.39 -2.57 -15.81
CA TYR A 175 -1.60 -2.30 -14.61
C TYR A 175 -0.10 -2.27 -14.93
N VAL A 176 0.43 -3.31 -15.58
CA VAL A 176 1.87 -3.50 -15.78
C VAL A 176 2.39 -2.63 -16.92
N GLY A 177 3.34 -1.74 -16.62
CA GLY A 177 3.91 -0.86 -17.64
C GLY A 177 4.96 0.11 -17.12
N GLN A 178 5.09 1.26 -17.79
CA GLN A 178 6.02 2.31 -17.41
C GLN A 178 5.29 3.44 -16.67
N PHE A 179 4.38 3.06 -15.77
CA PHE A 179 3.37 3.92 -15.16
C PHE A 179 2.44 4.64 -16.17
N ASP A 180 2.42 4.23 -17.44
CA ASP A 180 1.69 4.89 -18.52
C ASP A 180 0.49 4.08 -19.03
N THR A 181 0.08 3.07 -18.27
CA THR A 181 -1.11 2.25 -18.54
C THR A 181 -2.40 3.01 -18.19
N SER A 182 -3.56 2.41 -18.44
CA SER A 182 -4.86 3.03 -18.10
C SER A 182 -4.98 3.28 -16.59
N HIS A 183 -4.69 2.29 -15.74
CA HIS A 183 -4.81 2.42 -14.28
C HIS A 183 -4.00 3.60 -13.72
N TYR A 184 -2.84 3.86 -14.31
CA TYR A 184 -1.95 4.92 -13.85
C TYR A 184 -2.25 6.26 -14.54
N ALA A 185 -2.28 6.30 -15.89
CA ALA A 185 -2.35 7.53 -16.67
C ALA A 185 -3.75 7.90 -17.18
N GLY A 186 -4.75 7.05 -16.89
CA GLY A 186 -6.08 7.06 -17.47
C GLY A 186 -6.11 6.60 -18.92
N ASP A 187 -7.30 6.25 -19.40
CA ASP A 187 -7.56 5.88 -20.78
C ASP A 187 -8.41 6.92 -21.55
N GLY A 188 -9.01 7.87 -20.83
CA GLY A 188 -9.87 8.92 -21.41
C GLY A 188 -11.35 8.54 -21.47
N GLY A 189 -11.72 7.37 -20.94
CA GLY A 189 -13.07 7.00 -20.54
C GLY A 189 -13.26 7.24 -19.05
N ASP A 190 -13.82 6.26 -18.35
CA ASP A 190 -14.16 6.38 -16.92
C ASP A 190 -12.94 6.26 -15.98
N ASP A 191 -11.84 5.66 -16.45
CA ASP A 191 -10.58 5.61 -15.72
C ASP A 191 -9.75 6.87 -15.98
N ALA A 192 -9.80 7.77 -15.01
CA ALA A 192 -9.02 8.99 -15.03
C ALA A 192 -7.57 8.78 -14.54
N GLY A 193 -7.19 7.58 -14.14
CA GLY A 193 -5.89 7.24 -13.59
C GLY A 193 -5.72 7.69 -12.14
N THR A 194 -4.47 7.85 -11.72
CA THR A 194 -4.11 8.28 -10.35
C THR A 194 -3.40 9.63 -10.35
N ASP A 195 -3.73 10.50 -9.38
CA ASP A 195 -3.15 11.85 -9.31
C ASP A 195 -1.78 11.89 -8.66
N ALA A 196 -1.42 10.86 -7.90
CA ALA A 196 -0.15 10.79 -7.22
C ALA A 196 0.28 9.37 -6.87
N LEU A 197 1.57 9.20 -6.61
CA LEU A 197 2.19 7.94 -6.23
C LEU A 197 3.03 8.14 -4.97
N HIS A 198 2.75 7.43 -3.89
CA HIS A 198 3.72 7.28 -2.81
C HIS A 198 4.80 6.29 -3.22
N ILE A 199 6.05 6.62 -2.93
CA ILE A 199 7.21 5.75 -3.13
C ILE A 199 7.70 5.32 -1.75
N VAL A 200 7.70 4.02 -1.50
CA VAL A 200 8.15 3.39 -0.26
C VAL A 200 9.25 2.40 -0.59
N ARG A 201 10.36 2.41 0.15
CA ARG A 201 11.54 1.59 -0.12
C ARG A 201 11.75 0.55 1.00
N PRO A 202 11.62 -0.75 0.73
CA PRO A 202 12.00 -1.79 1.68
C PRO A 202 13.51 -1.77 1.94
N ARG A 203 13.91 -1.72 3.22
CA ARG A 203 15.32 -1.66 3.63
C ARG A 203 16.09 -2.94 3.35
N VAL A 204 15.37 -4.04 3.19
CA VAL A 204 15.95 -5.34 2.85
C VAL A 204 16.54 -5.39 1.43
N MET A 205 16.21 -4.42 0.56
CA MET A 205 16.69 -4.37 -0.82
C MET A 205 18.13 -3.83 -0.94
N ASN A 206 19.09 -4.76 -0.89
CA ASN A 206 20.49 -4.53 -1.26
C ASN A 206 20.74 -4.88 -2.74
N ASP A 207 21.94 -4.61 -3.25
CA ASP A 207 22.30 -4.81 -4.66
C ASP A 207 22.05 -6.25 -5.15
N ASN A 208 22.31 -7.26 -4.31
CA ASN A 208 22.07 -8.67 -4.65
C ASN A 208 20.57 -8.95 -4.77
N ARG A 209 19.75 -8.48 -3.83
CA ARG A 209 18.29 -8.65 -3.93
C ARG A 209 17.70 -7.89 -5.12
N ARG A 210 18.22 -6.70 -5.43
CA ARG A 210 17.80 -5.95 -6.63
C ARG A 210 18.13 -6.72 -7.92
N ALA A 211 19.33 -7.30 -8.01
CA ALA A 211 19.70 -8.16 -9.13
C ALA A 211 18.82 -9.40 -9.25
N SER A 212 18.62 -10.13 -8.14
CA SER A 212 17.72 -11.29 -8.08
C SER A 212 16.29 -10.93 -8.47
N LEU A 213 15.77 -9.80 -7.99
CA LEU A 213 14.43 -9.33 -8.35
C LEU A 213 14.27 -9.13 -9.87
N ARG A 214 15.27 -8.53 -10.54
CA ARG A 214 15.24 -8.38 -12.00
C ARG A 214 15.19 -9.72 -12.72
N GLU A 215 15.89 -10.74 -12.22
CA GLU A 215 15.85 -12.10 -12.76
C GLU A 215 14.45 -12.73 -12.60
N TRP A 216 13.85 -12.60 -11.41
CA TRP A 216 12.50 -13.08 -11.13
C TRP A 216 11.44 -12.39 -11.98
N VAL A 217 11.49 -11.06 -12.09
CA VAL A 217 10.61 -10.29 -12.97
C VAL A 217 10.79 -10.72 -14.44
N GLY A 218 12.03 -10.93 -14.87
CA GLY A 218 12.33 -11.45 -16.21
C GLY A 218 11.72 -12.84 -16.45
N ALA A 219 11.81 -13.74 -15.47
CA ALA A 219 11.21 -15.07 -15.56
C ALA A 219 9.68 -15.00 -15.61
N LEU A 220 9.06 -14.20 -14.72
CA LEU A 220 7.62 -13.98 -14.70
C LEU A 220 7.12 -13.44 -16.04
N LYS A 221 7.72 -12.37 -16.58
CA LYS A 221 7.33 -11.79 -17.87
C LYS A 221 7.42 -12.80 -19.02
N ARG A 222 8.47 -13.63 -19.07
CA ARG A 222 8.61 -14.69 -20.10
C ARG A 222 7.51 -15.76 -20.01
N ASN A 223 7.02 -16.04 -18.81
CA ASN A 223 6.05 -17.11 -18.55
C ASN A 223 4.61 -16.62 -18.39
N LEU A 224 4.39 -15.31 -18.30
CA LEU A 224 3.10 -14.68 -18.03
C LEU A 224 1.96 -15.16 -18.96
N PRO A 225 2.15 -15.35 -20.28
CA PRO A 225 1.09 -15.89 -21.14
C PRO A 225 0.59 -17.27 -20.72
N ARG A 226 1.45 -18.10 -20.12
CA ARG A 226 1.06 -19.41 -19.59
C ARG A 226 0.47 -19.30 -18.19
N ILE A 227 1.15 -18.59 -17.29
CA ILE A 227 0.76 -18.42 -15.88
C ILE A 227 -0.65 -17.82 -15.79
N ASN A 228 -0.89 -16.67 -16.42
CA ASN A 228 -2.17 -15.96 -16.32
C ASN A 228 -3.03 -16.04 -17.57
N GLY A 229 -2.44 -16.12 -18.77
CA GLY A 229 -3.23 -16.23 -20.00
C GLY A 229 -3.90 -17.59 -20.21
N GLN A 230 -3.25 -18.69 -19.81
CA GLN A 230 -3.78 -20.05 -20.01
C GLN A 230 -4.28 -20.68 -18.71
N ARG A 231 -3.55 -20.48 -17.61
CA ARG A 231 -3.79 -21.19 -16.36
C ARG A 231 -4.35 -20.32 -15.26
N ALA A 232 -4.41 -19.00 -15.40
CA ALA A 232 -4.97 -18.12 -14.37
C ALA A 232 -4.42 -18.40 -12.95
N GLN A 233 -3.12 -18.66 -12.83
CA GLN A 233 -2.52 -19.09 -11.55
C GLN A 233 -2.36 -17.93 -10.56
N VAL A 234 -2.11 -16.71 -11.01
CA VAL A 234 -1.94 -15.53 -10.15
C VAL A 234 -3.00 -14.49 -10.54
N LYS A 235 -4.27 -14.85 -10.31
CA LYS A 235 -5.40 -13.93 -10.50
C LYS A 235 -5.44 -12.88 -9.38
N PHE A 236 -6.00 -11.73 -9.69
CA PHE A 236 -6.27 -10.72 -8.68
C PHE A 236 -7.30 -11.25 -7.68
N GLN A 237 -6.94 -11.20 -6.40
CA GLN A 237 -7.87 -11.34 -5.29
C GLN A 237 -8.26 -9.92 -4.88
N SER A 238 -9.55 -9.61 -4.95
CA SER A 238 -10.06 -8.29 -4.59
C SER A 238 -10.38 -8.19 -3.10
N ASP A 239 -10.60 -9.30 -2.40
CA ASP A 239 -10.84 -9.32 -0.96
C ASP A 239 -9.53 -9.23 -0.15
N TYR A 240 -9.20 -8.01 0.27
CA TYR A 240 -8.04 -7.70 1.11
C TYR A 240 -8.15 -8.27 2.55
N LEU A 241 -9.29 -8.81 2.96
CA LEU A 241 -9.45 -9.47 4.26
C LEU A 241 -9.01 -10.94 4.24
N VAL A 242 -8.72 -11.49 3.06
CA VAL A 242 -8.39 -12.90 2.86
C VAL A 242 -7.04 -13.04 2.14
N PRO A 243 -5.91 -12.89 2.85
CA PRO A 243 -4.59 -13.06 2.25
C PRO A 243 -4.37 -14.51 1.77
N ALA A 244 -3.53 -14.68 0.75
CA ALA A 244 -3.34 -15.95 0.07
C ALA A 244 -2.92 -17.07 1.05
N PHE A 245 -2.02 -16.78 1.97
CA PHE A 245 -1.55 -17.76 2.96
C PHE A 245 -2.69 -18.26 3.88
N VAL A 246 -3.66 -17.41 4.23
CA VAL A 246 -4.85 -17.81 5.00
C VAL A 246 -5.77 -18.68 4.15
N SER A 247 -6.14 -18.22 2.95
CA SER A 247 -7.08 -18.95 2.07
C SER A 247 -6.59 -20.35 1.70
N HIS A 248 -5.28 -20.54 1.59
CA HIS A 248 -4.66 -21.82 1.23
C HIS A 248 -4.19 -22.64 2.43
N GLY A 249 -4.30 -22.13 3.66
CA GLY A 249 -3.76 -22.79 4.86
C GLY A 249 -2.24 -22.99 4.79
N MET A 250 -1.53 -22.07 4.13
CA MET A 250 -0.08 -22.08 3.96
C MET A 250 0.57 -21.10 4.92
N THR A 251 1.85 -21.31 5.21
CA THR A 251 2.70 -20.25 5.78
C THR A 251 3.10 -19.24 4.70
N THR A 252 3.51 -18.04 5.10
CA THR A 252 4.10 -17.04 4.19
C THR A 252 5.25 -17.62 3.38
N LYS A 253 6.17 -18.35 4.04
CA LYS A 253 7.30 -19.01 3.40
C LYS A 253 6.89 -20.04 2.34
N GLN A 254 5.88 -20.85 2.61
CA GLN A 254 5.31 -21.79 1.63
C GLN A 254 4.68 -21.04 0.46
N THR A 255 3.93 -19.98 0.73
CA THR A 255 3.25 -19.15 -0.27
C THR A 255 4.25 -18.52 -1.25
N VAL A 256 5.33 -17.91 -0.75
CA VAL A 256 6.41 -17.35 -1.58
C VAL A 256 7.11 -18.43 -2.40
N THR A 257 7.37 -19.60 -1.80
CA THR A 257 8.01 -20.72 -2.49
C THR A 257 7.13 -21.24 -3.63
N THR A 258 5.83 -21.37 -3.39
CA THR A 258 4.85 -21.76 -4.40
C THR A 258 4.80 -20.74 -5.53
N LEU A 259 4.75 -19.44 -5.23
CA LEU A 259 4.82 -18.39 -6.25
C LEU A 259 6.10 -18.51 -7.10
N GLY A 260 7.26 -18.72 -6.47
CA GLY A 260 8.51 -18.97 -7.18
C GLY A 260 8.44 -20.19 -8.10
N LYS A 261 7.85 -21.30 -7.63
CA LYS A 261 7.68 -22.53 -8.42
C LYS A 261 6.71 -22.32 -9.60
N ILE A 262 5.67 -21.50 -9.44
CA ILE A 262 4.77 -21.06 -10.51
C ILE A 262 5.55 -20.24 -11.54
N ILE A 263 6.31 -19.23 -11.10
CA ILE A 263 7.12 -18.37 -12.00
C ILE A 263 8.14 -19.19 -12.80
N LEU A 264 8.71 -20.24 -12.21
CA LEU A 264 9.64 -21.15 -12.89
C LEU A 264 8.97 -22.23 -13.74
N GLU A 265 7.63 -22.25 -13.83
CA GLU A 265 6.84 -23.30 -14.50
C GLU A 265 7.08 -24.71 -13.96
N THR A 266 7.57 -24.82 -12.72
CA THR A 266 7.72 -26.11 -12.01
C THR A 266 6.45 -26.51 -11.25
N ASP A 267 5.58 -25.55 -10.96
CA ASP A 267 4.20 -25.78 -10.53
C ASP A 267 3.24 -25.14 -11.55
N THR A 268 2.61 -25.99 -12.35
CA THR A 268 1.65 -25.56 -13.39
C THR A 268 0.20 -25.77 -12.94
N THR A 269 -0.04 -26.15 -11.69
CA THR A 269 -1.35 -26.56 -11.21
C THR A 269 -1.93 -25.62 -10.18
N THR A 270 -1.12 -25.18 -9.23
CA THR A 270 -1.59 -24.39 -8.09
C THR A 270 -2.11 -23.05 -8.55
N LYS A 271 -3.31 -22.69 -8.08
CA LYS A 271 -3.84 -21.32 -8.15
C LYS A 271 -3.45 -20.64 -6.86
N LEU A 272 -2.94 -19.43 -6.98
CA LEU A 272 -2.49 -18.61 -5.89
C LEU A 272 -2.95 -17.17 -6.14
N PRO A 273 -4.26 -16.90 -6.04
CA PRO A 273 -4.78 -15.56 -6.18
C PRO A 273 -4.26 -14.68 -5.04
N MET A 274 -3.95 -13.43 -5.36
CA MET A 274 -3.41 -12.47 -4.41
C MET A 274 -3.74 -11.04 -4.83
N TYR A 275 -3.94 -10.16 -3.86
CA TYR A 275 -4.11 -8.74 -4.11
C TYR A 275 -2.77 -8.07 -4.47
N CYS A 276 -2.84 -6.86 -5.02
CA CYS A 276 -1.70 -6.11 -5.59
C CYS A 276 -0.50 -6.03 -4.64
N SER A 277 -0.75 -5.68 -3.38
CA SER A 277 0.26 -5.41 -2.38
C SER A 277 0.86 -6.69 -1.76
N GLU A 278 0.13 -7.80 -1.74
CA GLU A 278 0.66 -9.13 -1.36
C GLU A 278 1.53 -9.71 -2.48
N PHE A 279 1.15 -9.53 -3.75
CA PHE A 279 2.03 -9.88 -4.86
C PHE A 279 3.37 -9.15 -4.79
N ALA A 280 3.34 -7.83 -4.60
CA ALA A 280 4.55 -7.04 -4.45
C ALA A 280 5.41 -7.51 -3.26
N TRP A 281 4.77 -7.85 -2.13
CA TRP A 281 5.44 -8.37 -0.94
C TRP A 281 6.15 -9.70 -1.24
N HIS A 282 5.42 -10.63 -1.87
CA HIS A 282 5.93 -11.96 -2.19
C HIS A 282 7.11 -11.89 -3.16
N MET A 283 7.07 -11.00 -4.15
CA MET A 283 8.19 -10.80 -5.08
C MET A 283 9.43 -10.23 -4.39
N ILE A 284 9.27 -9.30 -3.44
CA ILE A 284 10.39 -8.83 -2.60
C ILE A 284 10.93 -9.99 -1.76
N ALA A 285 10.07 -10.79 -1.14
CA ALA A 285 10.50 -11.92 -0.33
C ALA A 285 11.25 -12.97 -1.16
N LEU A 286 10.75 -13.26 -2.36
CA LEU A 286 11.35 -14.17 -3.34
C LEU A 286 12.72 -13.71 -3.84
N SER A 287 12.98 -12.40 -3.88
CA SER A 287 14.30 -11.86 -4.25
C SER A 287 15.44 -12.27 -3.30
N GLY A 288 15.12 -12.86 -2.14
CA GLY A 288 16.10 -13.49 -1.26
C GLY A 288 16.61 -14.84 -1.75
N CYS A 289 15.93 -15.43 -2.72
CA CYS A 289 16.19 -16.75 -3.25
C CYS A 289 16.71 -16.70 -4.69
N THR A 290 17.54 -17.68 -5.03
CA THR A 290 17.87 -18.08 -6.40
C THR A 290 16.81 -19.05 -6.95
N ALA A 291 16.79 -19.22 -8.27
CA ALA A 291 15.89 -20.17 -8.92
C ALA A 291 16.13 -21.63 -8.45
N ASP A 292 17.39 -22.01 -8.22
CA ASP A 292 17.73 -23.39 -7.82
C ASP A 292 17.30 -23.70 -6.39
N GLU A 293 17.45 -22.75 -5.46
CA GLU A 293 16.94 -22.89 -4.09
C GLU A 293 15.43 -23.13 -4.10
N ILE A 294 14.68 -22.40 -4.93
CA ILE A 294 13.23 -22.58 -5.08
C ILE A 294 12.88 -23.95 -5.68
N ARG A 295 13.61 -24.41 -6.70
CA ARG A 295 13.40 -25.75 -7.28
C ARG A 295 13.63 -26.86 -6.27
N SER A 296 14.70 -26.73 -5.47
CA SER A 296 15.07 -27.72 -4.45
C SER A 296 14.28 -27.59 -3.14
N ALA A 297 13.43 -26.56 -3.02
CA ALA A 297 12.78 -26.23 -1.76
C ALA A 297 11.85 -27.36 -1.28
N PRO A 298 11.94 -27.74 0.01
CA PRO A 298 11.06 -28.75 0.60
C PRO A 298 9.61 -28.26 0.67
N ALA A 299 8.69 -29.15 1.05
CA ALA A 299 7.26 -28.82 1.22
C ALA A 299 6.99 -27.76 2.32
N SER A 300 7.94 -27.58 3.25
CA SER A 300 7.91 -26.51 4.25
C SER A 300 8.31 -25.13 3.70
N GLY A 301 8.72 -25.04 2.43
CA GLY A 301 9.17 -23.82 1.77
C GLY A 301 10.69 -23.59 1.83
N ALA A 302 11.19 -22.67 1.02
CA ALA A 302 12.62 -22.38 0.85
C ALA A 302 13.18 -21.48 1.97
N ASP A 303 14.30 -21.85 2.57
CA ASP A 303 14.90 -21.12 3.71
C ASP A 303 15.40 -19.71 3.35
N CYS A 304 15.73 -19.47 2.07
CA CYS A 304 16.17 -18.19 1.54
C CYS A 304 15.05 -17.13 1.46
N VAL A 305 13.79 -17.49 1.70
CA VAL A 305 12.67 -16.54 1.69
C VAL A 305 12.87 -15.53 2.82
N GLY A 306 13.17 -14.28 2.44
CA GLY A 306 13.47 -13.20 3.37
C GLY A 306 12.36 -12.16 3.41
N GLU A 307 11.60 -12.12 4.48
CA GLU A 307 10.47 -11.20 4.66
C GLU A 307 10.91 -9.72 4.64
N ALA A 308 10.11 -8.84 4.03
CA ALA A 308 10.31 -7.40 4.15
C ALA A 308 9.84 -6.90 5.52
N PHE A 309 8.67 -7.38 5.95
CA PHE A 309 8.08 -7.20 7.27
C PHE A 309 6.97 -8.26 7.47
N ALA A 310 6.68 -8.60 8.72
CA ALA A 310 5.62 -9.56 9.08
C ALA A 310 4.22 -9.02 8.71
N PRO A 311 3.22 -9.89 8.41
CA PRO A 311 1.87 -9.43 8.12
C PRO A 311 1.32 -8.65 9.32
N MET A 312 0.68 -7.51 9.04
CA MET A 312 0.29 -6.56 10.07
C MET A 312 -1.17 -6.74 10.47
N GLY A 313 -1.45 -6.75 11.78
CA GLY A 313 -2.81 -6.60 12.29
C GLY A 313 -3.35 -5.19 12.05
N LEU A 314 -4.62 -4.93 12.41
CA LEU A 314 -5.21 -3.59 12.27
C LEU A 314 -4.64 -2.59 13.27
N ALA A 315 -4.41 -2.99 14.51
CA ALA A 315 -3.90 -2.11 15.58
C ALA A 315 -2.73 -2.77 16.33
N ALA A 316 -1.79 -1.97 16.86
CA ALA A 316 -0.67 -2.50 17.62
C ALA A 316 -1.09 -2.99 19.01
N THR A 317 -0.62 -4.18 19.40
CA THR A 317 -0.85 -4.73 20.74
C THR A 317 0.34 -4.54 21.68
N SER A 318 1.48 -4.10 21.15
CA SER A 318 2.68 -3.78 21.91
C SER A 318 3.44 -2.60 21.30
N GLU A 319 4.30 -1.93 22.09
CA GLU A 319 5.12 -0.78 21.66
C GLU A 319 6.12 -1.09 20.53
N ARG A 320 6.31 -2.38 20.20
CA ARG A 320 7.20 -2.82 19.11
C ARG A 320 6.45 -3.11 17.82
N GLU A 321 5.14 -3.04 17.85
CA GLU A 321 4.26 -3.31 16.73
C GLU A 321 3.69 -2.01 16.18
N ILE A 322 3.18 -2.12 14.96
CA ILE A 322 2.45 -1.08 14.28
C ILE A 322 1.30 -1.77 13.54
N GLY A 323 0.10 -1.22 13.63
CA GLY A 323 -1.09 -1.74 12.96
C GLY A 323 -1.35 -1.03 11.63
N ILE A 324 -1.95 -1.74 10.66
CA ILE A 324 -2.32 -1.17 9.35
C ILE A 324 -3.18 0.07 9.50
N ALA A 325 -4.08 0.08 10.48
CA ALA A 325 -4.98 1.18 10.66
C ALA A 325 -4.26 2.41 11.23
N GLU A 326 -3.14 2.25 11.94
CA GLU A 326 -2.54 3.29 12.79
C GLU A 326 -1.83 4.43 12.03
N GLY A 327 -1.80 4.41 10.70
CA GLY A 327 -1.22 5.49 9.89
C GLY A 327 -1.70 6.89 10.26
N PRO A 328 -3.01 7.18 10.16
CA PRO A 328 -3.59 8.44 10.63
C PRO A 328 -3.30 8.74 12.10
N LEU A 329 -3.25 7.71 12.95
CA LEU A 329 -2.95 7.88 14.38
C LEU A 329 -1.50 8.33 14.59
N LEU A 330 -0.53 7.77 13.88
CA LEU A 330 0.86 8.19 13.99
C LEU A 330 1.05 9.64 13.52
N SER A 331 0.35 10.04 12.45
CA SER A 331 0.31 11.45 12.04
C SER A 331 -0.36 12.34 13.08
N LEU A 332 -1.45 11.88 13.71
CA LEU A 332 -2.06 12.59 14.83
C LEU A 332 -1.09 12.76 16.01
N MET A 333 -0.34 11.71 16.35
CA MET A 333 0.60 11.72 17.47
C MET A 333 1.83 12.60 17.21
N ALA A 334 2.16 12.90 15.95
CA ALA A 334 3.20 13.86 15.60
C ALA A 334 2.76 15.33 15.78
N LEU A 335 1.46 15.61 15.87
CA LEU A 335 0.93 16.96 16.14
C LEU A 335 1.01 17.31 17.63
N PRO A 336 0.89 18.61 18.00
CA PRO A 336 0.84 19.05 19.40
C PRO A 336 -0.25 18.34 20.21
N ALA A 337 0.11 17.86 21.42
CA ALA A 337 -0.74 16.99 22.25
C ALA A 337 -2.10 17.61 22.59
N ASP A 338 -2.14 18.92 22.85
CA ASP A 338 -3.34 19.69 23.17
C ASP A 338 -4.37 19.74 22.03
N ARG A 339 -3.93 19.50 20.78
CA ARG A 339 -4.79 19.55 19.59
C ARG A 339 -5.35 18.19 19.21
N ARG A 340 -4.73 17.08 19.64
CA ARG A 340 -5.05 15.74 19.14
C ARG A 340 -6.49 15.30 19.41
N PRO A 341 -7.06 15.47 20.62
CA PRO A 341 -8.41 14.98 20.90
C PRO A 341 -9.46 15.60 19.98
N GLY A 342 -9.31 16.89 19.66
CA GLY A 342 -10.24 17.61 18.77
C GLY A 342 -10.16 17.22 17.29
N LEU A 343 -9.17 16.44 16.89
CA LEU A 343 -8.95 16.03 15.49
C LEU A 343 -9.36 14.58 15.22
N VAL A 344 -9.60 13.76 16.24
CA VAL A 344 -9.94 12.33 16.08
C VAL A 344 -11.22 12.16 15.25
N SER A 345 -12.25 12.98 15.52
CA SER A 345 -13.55 12.89 14.83
C SER A 345 -13.45 13.10 13.31
N MET A 346 -12.45 13.85 12.84
CA MET A 346 -12.25 14.08 11.40
C MET A 346 -11.91 12.78 10.66
N ILE A 347 -11.12 11.91 11.30
CA ILE A 347 -10.70 10.61 10.72
C ILE A 347 -11.92 9.70 10.53
N PHE A 348 -12.89 9.75 11.44
CA PHE A 348 -14.05 8.86 11.45
C PHE A 348 -15.33 9.50 10.89
N SER A 349 -15.19 10.63 10.21
CA SER A 349 -16.31 11.28 9.50
C SER A 349 -16.78 10.44 8.31
N ASN A 350 -18.07 10.49 8.00
CA ASN A 350 -18.71 9.77 6.89
C ASN A 350 -19.54 10.71 5.99
N ASP A 351 -19.26 12.02 6.04
CA ASP A 351 -20.12 13.05 5.47
C ASP A 351 -19.93 13.25 3.94
N GLY A 352 -19.01 12.50 3.31
CA GLY A 352 -18.62 12.70 1.90
C GLY A 352 -18.68 11.44 1.01
N GLY A 353 -19.41 10.38 1.41
CA GLY A 353 -19.46 9.11 0.67
C GLY A 353 -19.96 9.20 -0.78
N GLY A 354 -20.59 10.31 -1.17
CA GLY A 354 -21.02 10.58 -2.55
C GLY A 354 -19.87 10.70 -3.57
N ASN A 355 -18.66 11.04 -3.12
CA ASN A 355 -17.47 11.16 -3.98
C ASN A 355 -16.72 9.83 -4.18
N LEU A 356 -17.14 8.76 -3.49
CA LEU A 356 -16.58 7.41 -3.67
C LEU A 356 -17.25 6.69 -4.84
N SER A 357 -16.46 5.91 -5.58
CA SER A 357 -16.99 4.89 -6.50
C SER A 357 -17.87 3.89 -5.73
N SER A 358 -18.79 3.21 -6.42
CA SER A 358 -19.62 2.14 -5.87
C SER A 358 -18.80 1.08 -5.13
N GLY A 359 -17.68 0.62 -5.70
CA GLY A 359 -16.80 -0.37 -5.08
C GLY A 359 -16.24 0.09 -3.74
N HIS A 360 -15.55 1.24 -3.70
CA HIS A 360 -15.04 1.83 -2.46
C HIS A 360 -16.12 2.07 -1.39
N ARG A 361 -17.33 2.48 -1.81
CA ARG A 361 -18.45 2.66 -0.88
C ARG A 361 -18.92 1.33 -0.26
N ALA A 362 -19.08 0.30 -1.09
CA ALA A 362 -19.48 -1.03 -0.62
C ALA A 362 -18.48 -1.60 0.38
N VAL A 363 -17.17 -1.44 0.13
CA VAL A 363 -16.13 -1.85 1.08
C VAL A 363 -16.23 -1.04 2.37
N ALA A 364 -16.34 0.29 2.28
CA ALA A 364 -16.45 1.15 3.45
C ALA A 364 -17.66 0.82 4.34
N GLU A 365 -18.79 0.46 3.73
CA GLU A 365 -19.98 -0.03 4.42
C GLU A 365 -19.73 -1.39 5.08
N ALA A 366 -19.10 -2.33 4.37
CA ALA A 366 -18.78 -3.68 4.86
C ALA A 366 -17.88 -3.68 6.10
N VAL A 367 -16.95 -2.74 6.20
CA VAL A 367 -16.00 -2.64 7.32
C VAL A 367 -16.39 -1.59 8.37
N SER A 368 -17.57 -0.96 8.23
CA SER A 368 -18.01 0.15 9.10
C SER A 368 -18.02 -0.21 10.58
N GLU A 369 -18.37 -1.46 10.93
CA GLU A 369 -18.37 -1.94 12.33
C GLU A 369 -16.97 -1.97 12.96
N LEU A 370 -15.90 -2.00 12.17
CA LEU A 370 -14.53 -1.92 12.66
C LEU A 370 -14.15 -0.50 13.10
N MET A 371 -14.83 0.52 12.58
CA MET A 371 -14.51 1.93 12.83
C MET A 371 -14.87 2.38 14.24
N VAL A 372 -15.90 1.78 14.85
CA VAL A 372 -16.33 2.11 16.22
C VAL A 372 -15.24 1.80 17.25
N PRO A 373 -14.79 0.54 17.41
CA PRO A 373 -13.71 0.25 18.38
C PRO A 373 -12.40 0.94 18.01
N LEU A 374 -12.13 1.16 16.72
CA LEU A 374 -10.94 1.91 16.28
C LEU A 374 -11.00 3.38 16.72
N SER A 375 -12.15 4.04 16.64
CA SER A 375 -12.30 5.43 17.10
C SER A 375 -12.12 5.58 18.61
N VAL A 376 -12.56 4.58 19.40
CA VAL A 376 -12.29 4.52 20.84
C VAL A 376 -10.79 4.42 21.10
N LEU A 377 -10.10 3.51 20.39
CA LEU A 377 -8.65 3.38 20.50
C LEU A 377 -7.94 4.70 20.17
N TYR A 378 -8.37 5.40 19.12
CA TYR A 378 -7.75 6.65 18.70
C TYR A 378 -7.96 7.77 19.71
N THR A 379 -9.17 7.87 20.25
CA THR A 379 -9.51 8.83 21.30
C THR A 379 -8.62 8.60 22.51
N ASP A 380 -8.53 7.35 22.97
CA ASP A 380 -7.69 6.95 24.09
C ASP A 380 -6.21 7.32 23.90
N ARG A 381 -5.67 7.11 22.70
CA ARG A 381 -4.28 7.47 22.37
C ARG A 381 -4.06 8.97 22.23
N ALA A 382 -5.01 9.67 21.63
CA ALA A 382 -4.99 11.13 21.55
C ALA A 382 -5.02 11.78 22.94
N ASP A 383 -5.72 11.16 23.90
CA ASP A 383 -5.77 11.55 25.32
C ASP A 383 -4.53 11.11 26.13
N GLY A 384 -3.56 10.45 25.49
CA GLY A 384 -2.26 10.14 26.08
C GLY A 384 -2.11 8.73 26.65
N LYS A 385 -3.07 7.82 26.46
CA LYS A 385 -2.89 6.41 26.84
C LYS A 385 -1.78 5.76 26.00
N THR A 386 -1.03 4.86 26.62
CA THR A 386 0.07 4.09 26.02
C THR A 386 -0.43 2.88 25.21
N VAL A 387 0.48 2.17 24.50
CA VAL A 387 0.10 0.93 23.80
C VAL A 387 -0.34 -0.13 24.77
N ALA A 388 0.37 -0.27 25.89
CA ALA A 388 0.01 -1.20 26.95
C ALA A 388 -1.41 -0.98 27.48
N GLU A 389 -1.84 0.28 27.66
CA GLU A 389 -3.16 0.59 28.21
C GLU A 389 -4.32 0.34 27.24
N THR A 390 -4.06 0.35 25.92
CA THR A 390 -5.08 0.11 24.88
C THR A 390 -4.96 -1.28 24.23
N ALA A 391 -3.98 -2.10 24.65
CA ALA A 391 -3.67 -3.39 24.04
C ALA A 391 -4.87 -4.34 23.98
N ARG A 392 -5.76 -4.30 24.98
CA ARG A 392 -7.00 -5.10 24.97
C ARG A 392 -7.93 -4.70 23.82
N THR A 393 -8.18 -3.40 23.65
CA THR A 393 -9.00 -2.88 22.55
C THR A 393 -8.38 -3.22 21.20
N ALA A 394 -7.05 -3.08 21.07
CA ALA A 394 -6.33 -3.49 19.86
C ALA A 394 -6.50 -4.99 19.57
N ALA A 395 -6.39 -5.85 20.58
CA ALA A 395 -6.59 -7.29 20.42
C ALA A 395 -8.02 -7.64 19.99
N GLU A 396 -9.03 -6.97 20.55
CA GLU A 396 -10.44 -7.15 20.17
C GLU A 396 -10.70 -6.74 18.70
N ILE A 397 -10.05 -5.69 18.22
CA ILE A 397 -10.09 -5.27 16.81
C ILE A 397 -9.43 -6.34 15.92
N ASN A 398 -8.23 -6.78 16.29
CA ASN A 398 -7.41 -7.70 15.49
C ASN A 398 -8.03 -9.11 15.34
N ILE A 399 -8.91 -9.54 16.24
CA ILE A 399 -9.62 -10.83 16.10
C ILE A 399 -10.51 -10.86 14.85
N LYS A 400 -10.99 -9.69 14.39
CA LYS A 400 -11.95 -9.60 13.28
C LYS A 400 -11.31 -9.63 11.89
N VAL A 401 -10.02 -9.31 11.79
CA VAL A 401 -9.31 -9.20 10.50
C VAL A 401 -7.97 -9.90 10.60
N PRO A 402 -7.72 -10.96 9.79
CA PRO A 402 -6.41 -11.60 9.74
C PRO A 402 -5.32 -10.58 9.41
N PRO A 403 -4.12 -10.70 10.02
CA PRO A 403 -2.98 -9.90 9.62
C PRO A 403 -2.70 -10.03 8.13
N ASN A 404 -2.40 -8.93 7.45
CA ASN A 404 -2.25 -8.92 6.00
C ASN A 404 -1.19 -7.91 5.52
N TYR A 405 -1.07 -7.80 4.20
CA TYR A 405 -0.09 -6.95 3.50
C TYR A 405 -0.77 -5.87 2.66
N SER A 406 -1.84 -5.24 3.16
CA SER A 406 -2.55 -4.17 2.44
C SER A 406 -1.61 -3.08 1.89
N PRO A 407 -2.01 -2.31 0.86
CA PRO A 407 -1.19 -1.22 0.34
C PRO A 407 -0.73 -0.25 1.45
N THR A 408 -1.65 0.07 2.37
CA THR A 408 -1.41 0.94 3.53
C THR A 408 -0.35 0.41 4.49
N ALA A 409 -0.21 -0.92 4.62
CA ALA A 409 0.80 -1.54 5.49
C ALA A 409 2.21 -1.04 5.17
N TYR A 410 2.54 -0.85 3.89
CA TYR A 410 3.86 -0.35 3.46
C TYR A 410 4.12 1.08 3.92
N LEU A 411 3.13 1.96 3.75
CA LEU A 411 3.23 3.36 4.12
C LEU A 411 3.33 3.51 5.64
N VAL A 412 2.48 2.80 6.37
CA VAL A 412 2.47 2.82 7.83
C VAL A 412 3.78 2.26 8.40
N ALA A 413 4.27 1.16 7.85
CA ALA A 413 5.56 0.61 8.24
C ALA A 413 6.73 1.60 8.01
N ALA A 414 6.61 2.52 7.06
CA ALA A 414 7.60 3.56 6.81
C ALA A 414 7.55 4.73 7.81
N MET A 415 6.44 4.86 8.54
CA MET A 415 6.18 5.89 9.55
C MET A 415 6.61 5.47 10.96
N GLY A 416 6.93 4.19 11.17
CA GLY A 416 7.45 3.68 12.44
C GLY A 416 8.83 4.25 12.81
N ASP A 417 9.32 3.87 14.00
CA ASP A 417 10.59 4.36 14.54
C ASP A 417 11.77 4.09 13.59
N GLY A 418 12.59 5.13 13.36
CA GLY A 418 13.60 5.18 12.30
C GLY A 418 14.69 4.11 12.40
N ALA A 419 14.98 3.58 13.59
CA ALA A 419 15.99 2.54 13.79
C ALA A 419 15.49 1.14 13.40
N THR A 420 14.19 0.87 13.52
CA THR A 420 13.61 -0.47 13.40
C THR A 420 12.61 -0.60 12.24
N ARG A 421 12.25 0.51 11.59
CA ARG A 421 11.32 0.47 10.46
C ARG A 421 11.82 -0.43 9.31
N PRO A 422 10.96 -1.27 8.73
CA PRO A 422 11.32 -2.18 7.63
C PRO A 422 11.33 -1.48 6.26
N THR A 423 10.65 -0.34 6.15
CA THR A 423 10.52 0.43 4.92
C THR A 423 10.86 1.91 5.18
N ASP A 424 11.24 2.63 4.13
CA ASP A 424 11.50 4.06 4.17
C ASP A 424 10.50 4.79 3.26
N TYR A 425 9.92 5.90 3.72
CA TYR A 425 9.13 6.79 2.87
C TYR A 425 10.07 7.66 2.04
N VAL A 426 10.02 7.50 0.71
CA VAL A 426 10.90 8.20 -0.22
C VAL A 426 10.27 9.50 -0.68
N ALA A 427 9.09 9.49 -1.28
CA ALA A 427 8.42 10.71 -1.73
C ALA A 427 6.97 10.42 -2.12
N THR A 428 6.20 11.48 -2.35
CA THR A 428 4.99 11.44 -3.16
C THR A 428 5.30 12.09 -4.50
N ILE A 429 5.13 11.37 -5.60
CA ILE A 429 5.15 11.95 -6.95
C ILE A 429 3.75 12.49 -7.22
N ALA A 430 3.62 13.79 -7.44
CA ALA A 430 2.35 14.43 -7.76
C ALA A 430 2.30 14.81 -9.24
N PHE A 431 1.26 14.38 -9.95
CA PHE A 431 1.08 14.74 -11.36
C PHE A 431 0.18 15.97 -11.48
N VAL A 432 0.76 17.09 -11.92
CA VAL A 432 0.13 18.40 -11.80
C VAL A 432 0.06 19.13 -13.14
N ASN A 433 -0.92 20.01 -13.28
CA ASN A 433 -1.04 20.90 -14.44
C ASN A 433 0.07 21.98 -14.46
N GLY A 434 0.13 22.77 -15.53
CA GLY A 434 1.16 23.80 -15.70
C GLY A 434 1.19 24.86 -14.60
N ALA A 435 0.03 25.38 -14.19
CA ALA A 435 -0.06 26.43 -13.17
C ALA A 435 0.40 25.92 -11.79
N THR A 436 -0.08 24.74 -11.38
CA THR A 436 0.36 24.09 -10.14
C THR A 436 1.85 23.74 -10.19
N TYR A 437 2.38 23.33 -11.35
CA TYR A 437 3.81 23.08 -11.51
C TYR A 437 4.67 24.33 -11.33
N ASP A 438 4.23 25.48 -11.86
CA ASP A 438 4.96 26.74 -11.68
C ASP A 438 4.93 27.21 -10.23
N LYS A 439 3.80 27.02 -9.53
CA LYS A 439 3.72 27.19 -8.07
C LYS A 439 4.69 26.26 -7.33
N ALA A 440 4.80 25.00 -7.74
CA ALA A 440 5.72 24.03 -7.14
C ALA A 440 7.18 24.49 -7.23
N LYS A 441 7.60 25.11 -8.34
CA LYS A 441 8.95 25.68 -8.49
C LYS A 441 9.23 26.78 -7.47
N VAL A 442 8.24 27.60 -7.16
CA VAL A 442 8.38 28.68 -6.16
C VAL A 442 8.53 28.08 -4.76
N ILE A 443 7.64 27.15 -4.38
CA ILE A 443 7.67 26.53 -3.04
C ILE A 443 8.97 25.72 -2.85
N ALA A 444 9.46 25.03 -3.89
CA ALA A 444 10.67 24.21 -3.83
C ALA A 444 11.98 24.99 -3.53
N GLN A 445 11.93 26.33 -3.52
CA GLN A 445 13.03 27.17 -3.04
C GLN A 445 13.20 27.10 -1.52
N GLN A 446 12.18 26.63 -0.80
CA GLN A 446 12.22 26.43 0.64
C GLN A 446 12.94 25.12 1.03
N PRO A 447 13.44 25.00 2.27
CA PRO A 447 14.00 23.75 2.77
C PRO A 447 13.01 22.58 2.69
N VAL A 448 13.52 21.42 2.33
CA VAL A 448 12.76 20.16 2.27
C VAL A 448 13.38 19.18 3.27
N PRO A 449 12.56 18.53 4.12
CA PRO A 449 13.04 17.50 5.03
C PRO A 449 13.63 16.27 4.32
#